data_AF-A0A534MSK7-F1
#
_entry.id   AF-A0A534MSK7-F1
#
_cell.length_a   1.000
_cell.length_b   1.000
_cell.length_c   1.000
_cell.angle_alpha   90.00
_cell.angle_beta   90.00
_cell.angle_gamma   90.00
#
_symmetry.space_group_name_H-M   'P 1'
#
loop_
_entity.id
_entity.type
_entity.pdbx_description
1 polymer ?
#
loop_
_entity_poly.entity_id
_entity_poly.type
_entity_poly.pdbx_seq_one_letter_code
_entity_poly.pdbx_strand_id
1 'polypeptide(L)'
;LLVLILLLQFMAESPWGRVLRAVREDEEATMALGKNTFNYKLQAFALGGALMGLAGALFAVTLGYVSPSSSFAPTVTFSVWVMVIVGGSGNNRGAIVGAFLIYGMEWLSVQLKDLVPQNPL
;
A
#
# COMPACT_ATOMS: atom_id res chain seq x y z
N LEU A 1 -10.07 6.38 -4.04
CA LEU A 1 -9.73 4.96 -3.81
C LEU A 1 -10.14 4.06 -4.98
N LEU A 2 -11.42 3.94 -5.33
CA LEU A 2 -11.87 3.06 -6.43
C LEU A 2 -11.22 3.38 -7.79
N VAL A 3 -11.19 4.66 -8.18
CA VAL A 3 -10.53 5.09 -9.44
C VAL A 3 -9.05 4.68 -9.44
N LEU A 4 -8.35 4.88 -8.33
CA LEU A 4 -6.94 4.51 -8.19
C LEU A 4 -6.74 2.99 -8.32
N ILE A 5 -7.62 2.19 -7.71
CA ILE A 5 -7.58 0.73 -7.80
C ILE A 5 -7.77 0.28 -9.26
N LEU A 6 -8.76 0.84 -9.95
CA LEU A 6 -9.04 0.52 -11.35
C LEU A 6 -7.87 0.89 -12.27
N LEU A 7 -7.29 2.08 -12.07
CA LEU A 7 -6.11 2.52 -12.81
C LEU A 7 -4.91 1.60 -12.58
N LEU A 8 -4.62 1.26 -11.33
CA LEU A 8 -3.52 0.34 -10.99
C LEU A 8 -3.74 -1.06 -11.56
N GLN A 9 -4.98 -1.56 -11.54
CA GLN A 9 -5.31 -2.85 -12.14
C GLN A 9 -5.13 -2.82 -13.67
N PHE A 10 -5.62 -1.77 -14.34
CA PHE A 10 -5.42 -1.58 -15.78
C PHE A 10 -3.94 -1.50 -16.14
N MET A 11 -3.14 -0.75 -15.38
CA MET A 11 -1.69 -0.66 -15.58
C MET A 11 -0.98 -2.00 -15.36
N ALA A 12 -1.41 -2.78 -14.37
CA ALA A 12 -0.84 -4.10 -14.08
C ALA A 12 -1.17 -5.15 -15.16
N GLU A 13 -2.32 -5.03 -15.82
CA GLU A 13 -2.74 -5.92 -16.92
C GLU A 13 -2.20 -5.47 -18.29
N SER A 14 -1.75 -4.22 -18.40
CA SER A 14 -1.14 -3.66 -19.62
C SER A 14 0.17 -4.38 -20.02
N PRO A 15 0.67 -4.20 -21.26
CA PRO A 15 1.98 -4.72 -21.68
C PRO A 15 3.13 -4.35 -20.73
N TRP A 16 3.08 -3.15 -20.13
CA TRP A 16 4.06 -2.69 -19.15
C TRP A 16 4.06 -3.54 -17.87
N GLY A 17 2.87 -3.84 -17.34
CA GLY A 17 2.71 -4.70 -16.17
C GLY A 17 3.12 -6.15 -16.44
N ARG A 18 2.88 -6.66 -17.66
CA ARG A 18 3.35 -8.00 -18.08
C ARG A 18 4.87 -8.10 -18.13
N VAL A 19 5.56 -7.06 -18.61
CA VAL A 19 7.03 -7.01 -18.59
C VAL A 19 7.53 -7.00 -17.14
N LEU A 20 6.92 -6.23 -16.24
CA LEU A 20 7.30 -6.24 -14.82
C LEU A 20 7.11 -7.60 -14.14
N ARG A 21 6.08 -8.37 -14.52
CA ARG A 21 5.91 -9.75 -14.05
C ARG A 21 7.03 -10.66 -14.57
N ALA A 22 7.39 -10.54 -15.84
CA ALA A 22 8.53 -11.29 -16.40
C ALA A 22 9.85 -10.92 -15.69
N VAL A 23 10.09 -9.63 -15.42
CA VAL A 23 11.26 -9.16 -14.64
C VAL A 23 11.28 -9.75 -13.22
N ARG A 24 10.11 -9.97 -12.60
CA ARG A 24 10.01 -10.59 -11.27
C ARG A 24 10.31 -12.09 -11.29
N GLU A 25 9.98 -12.78 -12.38
CA GLU A 25 10.21 -14.23 -12.53
C GLU A 25 11.67 -14.52 -12.89
N ASP A 26 12.19 -13.86 -13.94
CA ASP A 26 13.57 -13.98 -14.38
C ASP A 26 14.02 -12.68 -15.07
N GLU A 27 14.89 -11.94 -14.40
CA GLU A 27 15.43 -10.68 -14.90
C GLU A 27 16.41 -10.88 -16.06
N GLU A 28 17.27 -11.90 -15.99
CA GLU A 28 18.26 -12.18 -17.02
C GLU A 28 17.60 -12.60 -18.34
N ALA A 29 16.59 -13.47 -18.26
CA ALA A 29 15.79 -13.86 -19.43
C ALA A 29 15.07 -12.65 -20.05
N THR A 30 14.54 -11.74 -19.22
CA THR A 30 13.86 -10.54 -19.71
C THR A 30 14.84 -9.57 -20.39
N MET A 31 16.06 -9.44 -19.87
CA MET A 31 17.14 -8.67 -20.51
C MET A 31 17.57 -9.29 -21.84
N ALA A 32 17.68 -10.62 -21.93
CA ALA A 32 18.03 -11.33 -23.16
C ALA A 32 17.01 -11.12 -24.29
N LEU A 33 15.74 -10.88 -23.95
CA LEU A 33 14.67 -10.49 -24.89
C LEU A 33 14.74 -9.01 -25.33
N GLY A 34 15.82 -8.30 -24.99
CA GLY A 34 16.07 -6.91 -25.39
C GLY A 34 15.25 -5.88 -24.59
N LYS A 35 14.70 -6.25 -23.44
CA LYS A 35 13.99 -5.29 -22.55
C LYS A 35 14.98 -4.70 -21.55
N ASN A 36 14.97 -3.37 -21.42
CA ASN A 36 15.74 -2.68 -20.39
C ASN A 36 15.03 -2.77 -19.03
N THR A 37 15.35 -3.79 -18.23
CA THR A 37 14.71 -4.09 -16.94
C THR A 37 14.87 -2.96 -15.93
N PHE A 38 16.01 -2.27 -15.93
CA PHE A 38 16.28 -1.12 -15.07
C PHE A 38 15.25 0.00 -15.27
N ASN A 39 14.95 0.36 -16.52
CA ASN A 39 13.96 1.41 -16.81
C ASN A 39 12.56 1.03 -16.33
N TYR A 40 12.14 -0.23 -16.48
CA TYR A 40 10.84 -0.70 -15.97
C TYR A 40 10.78 -0.65 -14.44
N LYS A 41 11.84 -1.07 -13.74
CA LYS A 41 11.93 -0.97 -12.28
C LYS A 41 11.91 0.48 -11.80
N LEU A 42 12.65 1.37 -12.45
CA LEU A 42 12.68 2.79 -12.12
C LEU A 42 11.30 3.44 -12.31
N GLN A 43 10.60 3.13 -13.40
CA GLN A 43 9.23 3.61 -13.62
C GLN A 43 8.27 3.10 -12.54
N ALA A 44 8.37 1.83 -12.16
CA ALA A 44 7.53 1.26 -11.10
C ALA A 44 7.80 1.93 -9.75
N PHE A 45 9.07 2.18 -9.43
CA PHE A 45 9.47 2.90 -8.22
C PHE A 45 8.97 4.35 -8.22
N ALA A 46 9.16 5.08 -9.33
CA ALA A 46 8.70 6.46 -9.46
C ALA A 46 7.18 6.58 -9.36
N LEU A 47 6.43 5.66 -9.99
CA LEU A 47 4.98 5.61 -9.90
C LEU A 47 4.51 5.35 -8.46
N GLY A 48 5.11 4.36 -7.78
CA GLY A 48 4.80 4.06 -6.38
C GLY A 48 5.09 5.24 -5.45
N GLY A 49 6.26 5.88 -5.62
CA GLY A 49 6.65 7.07 -4.86
C GLY A 49 5.72 8.26 -5.10
N ALA A 50 5.32 8.51 -6.36
CA ALA A 50 4.38 9.58 -6.70
C ALA A 50 3.01 9.36 -6.04
N LEU A 51 2.49 8.13 -6.07
CA LEU A 51 1.22 7.79 -5.42
C LEU A 51 1.29 7.91 -3.89
N MET A 52 2.38 7.45 -3.27
CA MET A 52 2.60 7.58 -1.83
C MET A 52 2.75 9.05 -1.41
N GLY A 53 3.48 9.85 -2.19
CA GLY A 53 3.64 11.28 -1.95
C GLY A 53 2.32 12.04 -2.06
N LEU A 54 1.50 11.73 -3.07
CA LEU A 54 0.17 12.31 -3.21
C LEU A 54 -0.76 11.92 -2.06
N ALA A 55 -0.74 10.65 -1.64
CA ALA A 55 -1.51 10.18 -0.49
C ALA A 55 -1.09 10.88 0.80
N GLY A 56 0.22 11.03 1.04
CA GLY A 56 0.76 11.74 2.20
C GLY A 56 0.42 13.23 2.20
N ALA A 57 0.50 13.89 1.05
CA ALA A 57 0.12 15.29 0.91
C ALA A 57 -1.36 15.53 1.23
N LEU A 58 -2.25 14.68 0.71
CA LEU A 58 -3.68 14.72 1.03
C LEU A 58 -3.92 14.46 2.52
N PHE A 59 -3.23 13.48 3.11
CA PHE A 59 -3.34 13.15 4.52
C PHE A 59 -2.91 14.31 5.43
N ALA A 60 -1.79 14.97 5.11
CA ALA A 60 -1.31 16.14 5.84
C ALA A 60 -2.32 17.29 5.82
N VAL A 61 -2.97 17.55 4.67
CA VAL A 61 -4.02 18.56 4.56
C VAL A 61 -5.23 18.23 5.44
N THR A 62 -5.62 16.95 5.53
CA THR A 62 -6.78 16.54 6.35
C THR A 62 -6.54 16.62 7.85
N LEU A 63 -5.31 16.40 8.31
CA LEU A 63 -4.98 16.42 9.74
C LEU A 63 -4.89 17.84 10.33
N GLY A 64 -4.51 18.83 9.52
CA GLY A 64 -4.36 20.23 9.95
C GLY A 64 -3.21 20.51 10.92
N TYR A 65 -2.66 19.47 11.57
CA TYR A 65 -1.44 19.49 12.37
C TYR A 65 -0.76 18.13 12.30
N VAL A 66 0.57 18.10 12.35
CA VAL A 66 1.34 16.86 12.31
C VAL A 66 2.13 16.75 13.60
N SER A 67 1.76 15.79 14.45
CA SER A 67 2.51 15.47 15.66
C SER A 67 3.50 14.33 15.38
N PRO A 68 4.82 14.55 15.54
CA PRO A 68 5.84 13.54 15.24
C PRO A 68 5.68 12.23 16.04
N SER A 69 5.15 12.33 17.26
CA SER A 69 5.07 11.23 18.21
C SER A 69 3.93 10.25 17.93
N SER A 70 2.82 10.69 17.32
CA SER A 70 1.69 9.83 16.99
C SER A 70 1.57 9.50 15.50
N SER A 71 1.93 10.45 14.62
CA SER A 71 1.69 10.31 13.17
C SER A 71 2.76 9.52 12.43
N PHE A 72 3.96 9.41 13.00
CA PHE A 72 5.09 8.67 12.43
C PHE A 72 5.59 7.54 13.34
N ALA A 73 4.73 7.05 14.23
CA ALA A 73 5.06 5.91 15.07
C ALA A 73 5.34 4.66 14.20
N PRO A 74 6.37 3.84 14.52
CA PRO A 74 6.66 2.62 13.78
C PRO A 74 5.46 1.68 13.65
N THR A 75 4.56 1.70 14.63
CA THR A 75 3.30 0.95 14.66
C THR A 75 2.45 1.18 13.41
N VAL A 76 2.44 2.39 12.86
CA VAL A 76 1.67 2.71 11.64
C VAL A 76 2.21 1.91 10.45
N THR A 77 3.54 1.92 10.26
CA THR A 77 4.19 1.16 9.19
C THR A 77 3.98 -0.35 9.38
N PHE A 78 4.11 -0.86 10.60
CA PHE A 78 3.82 -2.27 10.89
C PHE A 78 2.38 -2.65 10.57
N SER A 79 1.41 -1.80 10.90
CA SER A 79 0.00 -2.06 10.58
C SER A 79 -0.22 -2.17 9.06
N VAL A 80 0.40 -1.29 8.26
CA VAL A 80 0.35 -1.39 6.78
C VAL A 80 0.97 -2.70 6.27
N TRP A 81 2.09 -3.14 6.85
CA TRP A 81 2.66 -4.45 6.52
C TRP A 81 1.72 -5.60 6.87
N VAL A 82 1.08 -5.57 8.04
CA VAL A 82 0.09 -6.57 8.46
C VAL A 82 -1.10 -6.61 7.48
N MET A 83 -1.62 -5.46 7.09
CA MET A 83 -2.69 -5.34 6.09
C MET A 83 -2.34 -6.08 4.79
N VAL A 84 -1.12 -5.89 4.27
CA VAL A 84 -0.66 -6.52 3.02
C VAL A 84 -0.39 -8.02 3.20
N ILE A 85 0.20 -8.43 4.33
CA ILE A 85 0.51 -9.84 4.60
C ILE A 85 -0.79 -10.65 4.76
N VAL A 86 -1.74 -10.15 5.56
CA VAL A 86 -3.04 -10.78 5.78
C VAL A 86 -3.84 -10.85 4.47
N GLY A 87 -3.77 -9.79 3.65
CA GLY A 87 -4.40 -9.76 2.34
C GLY A 87 -3.72 -10.64 1.28
N GLY A 88 -2.42 -10.94 1.44
CA GLY A 88 -1.59 -11.65 0.48
C GLY A 88 -0.81 -10.71 -0.45
N SER A 89 0.53 -10.81 -0.39
CA SER A 89 1.47 -9.93 -1.11
C SER A 89 1.55 -10.16 -2.63
N GLY A 90 0.88 -11.19 -3.15
CA GLY A 90 0.90 -11.56 -4.57
C GLY A 90 -0.26 -11.01 -5.41
N ASN A 91 -1.29 -10.43 -4.79
CA ASN A 91 -2.52 -10.04 -5.48
C ASN A 91 -3.09 -8.71 -4.95
N ASN A 92 -3.30 -7.73 -5.84
CA ASN A 92 -3.83 -6.41 -5.49
C ASN A 92 -5.19 -6.50 -4.79
N ARG A 93 -6.07 -7.43 -5.22
CA ARG A 93 -7.39 -7.61 -4.59
C ARG A 93 -7.27 -8.11 -3.15
N GLY A 94 -6.32 -9.02 -2.91
CA GLY A 94 -6.03 -9.54 -1.58
C GLY A 94 -5.55 -8.45 -0.63
N ALA A 95 -4.54 -7.66 -1.05
CA ALA A 95 -4.04 -6.53 -0.28
C ALA A 95 -5.14 -5.51 0.08
N ILE A 96 -6.08 -5.24 -0.84
CA ILE A 96 -7.23 -4.36 -0.57
C ILE A 96 -8.14 -4.94 0.52
N VAL A 97 -8.51 -6.22 0.41
CA VAL A 97 -9.35 -6.90 1.40
C VAL A 97 -8.65 -6.92 2.77
N GLY A 98 -7.36 -7.25 2.82
CA GLY A 98 -6.56 -7.21 4.04
C GLY A 98 -6.50 -5.82 4.69
N ALA A 99 -6.34 -4.77 3.88
CA ALA A 99 -6.39 -3.39 4.36
C ALA A 99 -7.73 -3.02 4.99
N PHE A 100 -8.85 -3.33 4.32
CA PHE A 100 -10.18 -3.06 4.87
C PHE A 100 -10.48 -3.87 6.14
N LEU A 101 -10.07 -5.13 6.18
CA LEU A 101 -10.29 -6.00 7.34
C LEU A 101 -9.54 -5.50 8.57
N ILE A 102 -8.24 -5.27 8.45
CA ILE A 102 -7.40 -4.85 9.58
C ILE A 102 -7.77 -3.42 10.01
N TYR A 103 -7.93 -2.50 9.07
CA TYR A 103 -8.32 -1.12 9.41
C TYR A 103 -9.71 -1.08 10.08
N GLY A 104 -10.67 -1.86 9.58
CA GLY A 104 -11.99 -1.98 10.19
C GLY A 104 -11.94 -2.57 11.60
N MET A 105 -11.09 -3.58 11.82
CA MET A 105 -10.87 -4.18 13.13
C MET A 105 -10.21 -3.20 14.10
N GLU A 106 -9.19 -2.46 13.67
CA GLU A 106 -8.54 -1.42 14.47
C GLU A 106 -9.55 -0.33 14.86
N TRP A 107 -10.33 0.16 13.90
CA TRP A 107 -11.36 1.16 14.15
C TRP A 107 -12.42 0.68 15.13
N LEU A 108 -12.90 -0.56 14.97
CA LEU A 108 -13.84 -1.18 15.90
C LEU A 108 -13.23 -1.32 17.30
N SER A 109 -11.96 -1.69 17.40
CA SER A 109 -11.27 -1.83 18.69
C SER A 109 -11.15 -0.49 19.44
N VAL A 110 -10.97 0.62 18.72
CA VAL A 110 -10.94 1.96 19.30
C VAL A 110 -12.33 2.32 19.84
N GLN A 111 -13.38 2.13 19.03
CA GLN A 111 -14.76 2.40 19.45
C GLN A 111 -15.20 1.55 20.66
N LEU A 112 -14.75 0.29 20.72
CA LEU A 112 -15.03 -0.59 21.85
C LEU A 112 -14.31 -0.15 23.13
N LYS A 113 -13.09 0.39 23.03
CA LYS A 113 -12.38 0.95 24.19
C LYS A 113 -13.11 2.13 24.81
N ASP A 114 -13.87 2.88 24.02
CA ASP A 114 -14.68 4.00 24.51
C ASP A 114 -15.96 3.52 25.24
N LEU A 115 -16.42 2.29 24.97
CA LEU A 115 -17.57 1.65 25.64
C LEU A 115 -17.17 0.84 26.89
N VAL A 116 -15.90 0.48 27.03
CA VAL A 116 -15.37 -0.12 28.26
C VAL A 116 -15.10 1.02 29.25
N PRO A 117 -15.84 1.11 30.37
CA PRO A 117 -15.58 2.13 31.37
C PRO A 117 -14.17 1.92 31.91
N GLN A 118 -13.30 2.91 31.73
CA GLN A 118 -12.02 2.95 32.43
C GLN A 118 -12.31 3.27 33.89
N ASN A 119 -12.70 2.25 34.66
CA ASN A 119 -12.84 2.37 36.09
C ASN A 119 -11.42 2.31 36.67
N PRO A 120 -10.89 3.42 37.22
CA PRO A 120 -9.61 3.37 37.91
C PRO A 120 -9.86 2.68 39.25
N LEU A 121 -9.32 1.48 39.42
CA LEU A 121 -9.01 0.96 40.75
C LEU A 121 -7.58 1.38 41.09
#